data_AF-X1P7U9-F1
#
_entry.id   AF-X1P7U9-F1
#
_cell.length_a   1.000
_cell.length_b   1.000
_cell.length_c   1.000
_cell.angle_alpha   90.00
_cell.angle_beta   90.00
_cell.angle_gamma   90.00
#
_symmetry.space_group_name_H-M   'P 1'
#
loop_
_entity.id
_entity.type
_entity.pdbx_description
1 polymer ?
#
loop_
_entity_poly.entity_id
_entity_poly.type
_entity_poly.pdbx_seq_one_letter_code
_entity_poly.pdbx_strand_id
1 'polypeptide(L)'
;MSNTLVYAMSANASIKLEQFNEIFRHVYLPYGGQNDEQIDVDARQQVIRILDSLGYCEFDFDNRMVYMCKPSLVLLPEFGLPKALLVGARTPRLEKKLKASVKERRRKAMLDHLQHSWNNTGIPTGLCIQAMDKTIIQEIADEAGIDCDVTTPAAWRLADMSATLDEVKYELNFEKRVEPSWNKRAFIIERLMFSSYTTEDSSQCLVEYRNPVTKQLHHWIWNGDDAAEINRDWGRYTVL
;
A
#
# COMPACT_ATOMS: atom_id res chain seq x y z
N MET A 1 2.94 -15.28 7.82
CA MET A 1 1.73 -15.35 6.96
C MET A 1 1.88 -14.39 5.79
N SER A 2 2.08 -13.10 6.04
CA SER A 2 2.40 -12.08 5.02
C SER A 2 3.55 -12.42 4.05
N ASN A 3 4.68 -12.97 4.53
CA ASN A 3 5.78 -13.40 3.64
C ASN A 3 5.36 -14.54 2.67
N THR A 4 4.50 -15.44 3.14
CA THR A 4 3.95 -16.54 2.32
C THR A 4 3.02 -15.99 1.24
N LEU A 5 2.23 -14.96 1.57
CA LEU A 5 1.36 -14.26 0.63
C LEU A 5 2.18 -13.58 -0.46
N VAL A 6 3.18 -12.77 -0.08
CA VAL A 6 4.08 -12.11 -1.04
C VAL A 6 4.76 -13.15 -1.93
N TYR A 7 5.27 -14.25 -1.37
CA TYR A 7 5.88 -15.33 -2.15
C TYR A 7 4.90 -15.96 -3.15
N ALA A 8 3.70 -16.33 -2.71
CA ALA A 8 2.69 -16.95 -3.55
C ALA A 8 2.28 -16.04 -4.72
N MET A 9 2.16 -14.74 -4.45
CA MET A 9 1.84 -13.75 -5.48
C MET A 9 3.03 -13.50 -6.43
N SER A 10 4.26 -13.52 -5.91
CA SER A 10 5.49 -13.25 -6.67
C SER A 10 5.82 -14.28 -7.76
N ALA A 11 5.12 -15.41 -7.80
CA ALA A 11 5.25 -16.40 -8.87
C ALA A 11 4.73 -15.87 -10.22
N ASN A 12 3.78 -14.93 -10.20
CA ASN A 12 3.18 -14.34 -11.38
C ASN A 12 3.41 -12.82 -11.38
N ALA A 13 3.71 -12.24 -12.54
CA ALA A 13 3.87 -10.79 -12.65
C ALA A 13 2.54 -10.03 -12.42
N SER A 14 1.42 -10.69 -12.73
CA SER A 14 0.07 -10.15 -12.51
C SER A 14 -0.89 -11.28 -12.21
N ILE A 15 -1.88 -11.02 -11.35
CA ILE A 15 -2.97 -11.95 -11.03
C ILE A 15 -4.31 -11.21 -11.05
N LYS A 16 -5.40 -11.93 -11.25
CA LYS A 16 -6.74 -11.35 -11.08
C LYS A 16 -7.05 -11.11 -9.60
N LEU A 17 -7.90 -10.13 -9.31
CA LEU A 17 -8.32 -9.84 -7.94
C LEU A 17 -9.01 -11.04 -7.27
N GLU A 18 -9.72 -11.88 -8.03
CA GLU A 18 -10.33 -13.12 -7.51
C GLU A 18 -9.26 -14.12 -7.06
N GLN A 19 -8.20 -14.28 -7.86
CA GLN A 19 -7.07 -15.15 -7.51
C GLN A 19 -6.33 -14.63 -6.29
N PHE A 20 -6.14 -13.31 -6.17
CA PHE A 20 -5.63 -12.70 -4.95
C PHE A 20 -6.49 -13.07 -3.74
N ASN A 21 -7.82 -12.97 -3.84
CA ASN A 21 -8.73 -13.32 -2.76
C ASN A 21 -8.61 -14.80 -2.35
N GLU A 22 -8.44 -15.72 -3.31
CA GLU A 22 -8.22 -17.14 -3.05
C GLU A 22 -6.89 -17.38 -2.33
N ILE A 23 -5.79 -16.81 -2.83
CA ILE A 23 -4.47 -16.92 -2.19
C ILE A 23 -4.51 -16.34 -0.77
N PHE A 24 -5.13 -15.17 -0.61
CA PHE A 24 -5.31 -14.52 0.68
C PHE A 24 -6.03 -15.45 1.67
N ARG A 25 -7.15 -16.04 1.27
CA ARG A 25 -7.90 -17.01 2.09
C ARG A 25 -7.04 -18.18 2.54
N HIS A 26 -6.30 -18.79 1.62
CA HIS A 26 -5.45 -19.94 1.95
C HIS A 26 -4.30 -19.60 2.89
N VAL A 27 -3.72 -18.40 2.77
CA VAL A 27 -2.58 -17.98 3.60
C VAL A 27 -3.04 -17.48 4.98
N TYR A 28 -4.20 -16.83 5.06
CA TYR A 28 -4.73 -16.24 6.30
C TYR A 28 -5.60 -17.20 7.12
N LEU A 29 -6.15 -18.28 6.52
CA LEU A 29 -6.93 -19.32 7.21
C LEU A 29 -6.30 -20.71 7.00
N PRO A 30 -5.17 -21.03 7.66
CA PRO A 30 -4.44 -22.27 7.34
C PRO A 30 -5.16 -23.56 7.74
N TYR A 31 -6.14 -23.53 8.66
CA TYR A 31 -6.84 -24.74 9.14
C TYR A 31 -8.26 -24.45 9.64
N GLY A 32 -9.28 -24.97 8.94
CA GLY A 32 -10.45 -25.62 9.57
C GLY A 32 -11.42 -24.83 10.45
N GLY A 33 -11.50 -23.50 10.40
CA GLY A 33 -12.61 -22.77 11.01
C GLY A 33 -13.85 -22.83 10.11
N GLN A 34 -14.86 -23.62 10.48
CA GLN A 34 -16.12 -23.79 9.73
C GLN A 34 -17.01 -22.54 9.61
N ASN A 35 -16.47 -21.34 9.82
CA ASN A 35 -17.19 -20.08 9.62
C ASN A 35 -16.55 -19.34 8.45
N ASP A 36 -16.97 -19.68 7.23
CA ASP A 36 -16.68 -18.93 5.99
C ASP A 36 -17.09 -17.43 6.09
N GLU A 37 -17.87 -17.07 7.10
CA GLU A 37 -18.48 -15.74 7.27
C GLU A 37 -17.62 -14.70 8.00
N GLN A 38 -16.42 -15.03 8.48
CA GLN A 38 -15.61 -14.08 9.26
C GLN A 38 -14.15 -14.01 8.83
N ILE A 39 -13.89 -13.93 7.53
CA ILE A 39 -12.75 -13.11 7.11
C ILE A 39 -13.10 -11.69 7.53
N ASP A 40 -12.42 -11.18 8.53
CA ASP A 40 -12.52 -9.77 8.90
C ASP A 40 -12.23 -8.94 7.65
N VAL A 41 -13.29 -8.33 7.10
CA VAL A 41 -13.22 -7.50 5.89
C VAL A 41 -12.17 -6.41 6.08
N ASP A 42 -11.99 -5.96 7.32
CA ASP A 42 -11.01 -4.94 7.69
C ASP A 42 -9.59 -5.50 7.59
N ALA A 43 -9.34 -6.75 8.01
CA ALA A 43 -8.01 -7.37 7.89
C ALA A 43 -7.56 -7.49 6.42
N ARG A 44 -8.46 -7.88 5.51
CA ARG A 44 -8.13 -7.94 4.06
C ARG A 44 -7.86 -6.56 3.50
N GLN A 45 -8.70 -5.56 3.82
CA GLN A 45 -8.48 -4.19 3.35
C GLN A 45 -7.16 -3.61 3.87
N GLN A 46 -6.81 -3.91 5.13
CA GLN A 46 -5.53 -3.52 5.71
C GLN A 46 -4.36 -4.16 4.95
N VAL A 47 -4.42 -5.46 4.65
CA VAL A 47 -3.34 -6.15 3.93
C VAL A 47 -3.18 -5.62 2.52
N ILE A 48 -4.28 -5.38 1.80
CA ILE A 48 -4.24 -4.73 0.48
C ILE A 48 -3.50 -3.38 0.58
N ARG A 49 -3.94 -2.52 1.52
CA ARG A 49 -3.30 -1.21 1.74
C ARG A 49 -1.82 -1.33 2.10
N ILE A 50 -1.47 -2.27 2.97
CA ILE A 50 -0.09 -2.49 3.40
C ILE A 50 0.79 -2.94 2.22
N LEU A 51 0.34 -3.90 1.42
CA LEU A 51 1.12 -4.42 0.30
C LEU A 51 1.32 -3.35 -0.78
N ASP A 52 0.27 -2.58 -1.05
CA ASP A 52 0.29 -1.46 -2.00
C ASP A 52 1.20 -0.33 -1.52
N SER A 53 0.98 0.17 -0.30
CA SER A 53 1.75 1.28 0.28
C SER A 53 3.22 0.95 0.51
N LEU A 54 3.58 -0.31 0.73
CA LEU A 54 4.98 -0.74 0.87
C LEU A 54 5.63 -1.10 -0.47
N GLY A 55 4.93 -0.95 -1.59
CA GLY A 55 5.46 -1.17 -2.94
C GLY A 55 5.72 -2.64 -3.27
N TYR A 56 4.93 -3.58 -2.72
CA TYR A 56 5.00 -4.99 -3.11
C TYR A 56 4.22 -5.27 -4.39
N CYS A 57 3.06 -4.64 -4.54
CA CYS A 57 2.16 -4.81 -5.68
C CYS A 57 1.22 -3.62 -5.81
N GLU A 58 0.71 -3.36 -7.01
CA GLU A 58 -0.30 -2.34 -7.29
C GLU A 58 -1.65 -3.00 -7.53
N PHE A 59 -2.71 -2.44 -6.94
CA PHE A 59 -4.09 -2.92 -7.12
C PHE A 59 -4.84 -2.03 -8.11
N ASP A 60 -5.22 -2.61 -9.25
CA ASP A 60 -6.11 -2.00 -10.22
C ASP A 60 -7.53 -2.53 -10.00
N PHE A 61 -8.33 -1.79 -9.24
CA PHE A 61 -9.69 -2.19 -8.90
C PHE A 61 -10.67 -2.08 -10.08
N ASP A 62 -10.38 -1.21 -11.05
CA ASP A 62 -11.23 -0.98 -12.21
C ASP A 62 -11.13 -2.17 -13.17
N ASN A 63 -9.90 -2.61 -13.46
CA ASN A 63 -9.65 -3.80 -14.29
C ASN A 63 -9.63 -5.10 -13.47
N ARG A 64 -9.77 -5.01 -12.15
CA ARG A 64 -9.74 -6.14 -11.20
C ARG A 64 -8.46 -6.96 -11.30
N MET A 65 -7.32 -6.28 -11.39
CA MET A 65 -6.00 -6.88 -11.52
C MET A 65 -5.10 -6.47 -10.35
N VAL A 66 -4.14 -7.33 -10.03
CA VAL A 66 -3.07 -7.05 -9.06
C VAL A 66 -1.75 -7.28 -9.78
N TYR A 67 -0.93 -6.24 -9.84
CA TYR A 67 0.37 -6.25 -10.52
C TYR A 67 1.48 -6.32 -9.50
N MET A 68 2.36 -7.31 -9.61
CA MET A 68 3.51 -7.43 -8.72
C MET A 68 4.59 -6.44 -9.14
N CYS A 69 5.06 -5.61 -8.20
CA CYS A 69 6.16 -4.70 -8.48
C CYS A 69 7.45 -5.50 -8.67
N LYS A 70 8.31 -5.06 -9.59
CA LYS A 70 9.61 -5.71 -9.79
C LYS A 70 10.45 -5.62 -8.51
N PRO A 71 11.18 -6.69 -8.13
CA PRO A 71 12.06 -6.64 -6.97
C PRO A 71 13.10 -5.52 -7.15
N SER A 72 13.20 -4.64 -6.15
CA SER A 72 14.15 -3.52 -6.18
C SER A 72 14.66 -3.21 -4.78
N LEU A 73 15.88 -2.68 -4.68
CA LEU A 73 16.40 -2.10 -3.44
C LEU A 73 16.19 -0.59 -3.47
N VAL A 74 15.39 -0.10 -2.52
CA VAL A 74 15.10 1.34 -2.36
C VAL A 74 15.91 1.91 -1.21
N LEU A 75 16.62 3.00 -1.48
CA LEU A 75 17.40 3.71 -0.48
C LEU A 75 16.47 4.38 0.55
N LEU A 76 16.77 4.20 1.84
CA LEU A 76 16.09 4.87 2.95
C LEU A 76 16.78 6.21 3.28
N PRO A 77 16.06 7.20 3.84
CA PRO A 77 16.67 8.45 4.30
C PRO A 77 17.84 8.20 5.27
N GLU A 78 18.91 8.95 5.09
CA GLU A 78 20.18 8.70 5.77
C GLU A 78 20.20 9.30 7.19
N PHE A 79 20.39 8.43 8.18
CA PHE A 79 20.94 8.81 9.48
C PHE A 79 21.98 7.75 9.88
N GLY A 80 23.26 8.09 9.76
CA GLY A 80 24.38 7.16 9.92
C GLY A 80 24.72 6.41 8.62
N LEU A 81 24.95 5.11 8.71
CA LEU A 81 25.30 4.29 7.55
C LEU A 81 24.12 4.15 6.57
N PRO A 82 24.38 4.14 5.24
CA PRO A 82 23.33 3.98 4.24
C PRO A 82 22.61 2.64 4.38
N LYS A 83 21.29 2.68 4.16
CA LYS A 83 20.39 1.53 4.27
C LYS A 83 19.49 1.46 3.05
N ALA A 84 19.28 0.27 2.51
CA ALA A 84 18.32 0.00 1.45
C ALA A 84 17.37 -1.12 1.84
N LEU A 85 16.09 -0.95 1.55
CA LEU A 85 15.04 -1.93 1.80
C LEU A 85 14.70 -2.67 0.50
N LEU A 86 14.57 -3.99 0.56
CA LEU A 86 14.01 -4.76 -0.55
C LEU A 86 12.51 -4.51 -0.64
N VAL A 87 12.02 -4.09 -1.80
CA VAL A 87 10.59 -3.94 -2.11
C VAL A 87 10.23 -4.77 -3.34
N GLY A 88 8.94 -4.84 -3.68
CA GLY A 88 8.43 -5.63 -4.79
C GLY A 88 8.39 -7.13 -4.53
N ALA A 89 8.22 -7.89 -5.61
CA ALA A 89 8.10 -9.34 -5.59
C ALA A 89 9.31 -10.01 -4.93
N ARG A 90 9.08 -11.04 -4.12
CA ARG A 90 10.13 -11.77 -3.41
C ARG A 90 10.04 -13.26 -3.64
N THR A 91 11.17 -13.84 -4.02
CA THR A 91 11.31 -15.30 -4.15
C THR A 91 12.41 -15.81 -3.22
N PRO A 92 12.32 -17.06 -2.73
CA PRO A 92 13.37 -17.66 -1.92
C PRO A 92 14.73 -17.68 -2.61
N ARG A 93 14.75 -17.74 -3.94
CA ARG A 93 15.98 -17.66 -4.74
C ARG A 93 16.62 -16.28 -4.64
N LEU A 94 15.84 -15.21 -4.74
CA LEU A 94 16.34 -13.84 -4.60
C LEU A 94 16.89 -13.58 -3.20
N GLU A 95 16.16 -13.98 -2.15
CA GLU A 95 16.65 -13.82 -0.78
C GLU A 95 17.96 -14.56 -0.52
N LYS A 96 18.12 -15.78 -1.08
CA LYS A 96 19.37 -16.54 -0.99
C LYS A 96 20.54 -15.81 -1.67
N LYS A 97 20.30 -15.21 -2.85
CA LYS A 97 21.33 -14.43 -3.56
C LYS A 97 21.77 -13.22 -2.73
N LEU A 98 20.82 -12.44 -2.21
CA LEU A 98 21.12 -11.28 -1.37
C LEU A 98 21.91 -11.68 -0.12
N LYS A 99 21.48 -12.75 0.55
CA LYS A 99 22.19 -13.31 1.73
C LYS A 99 23.62 -13.73 1.39
N ALA A 100 23.83 -14.37 0.24
CA ALA A 100 25.16 -14.78 -0.20
C ALA A 100 26.07 -13.56 -0.49
N SER A 101 25.57 -12.60 -1.27
CA SER A 101 26.31 -11.37 -1.62
C SER A 101 26.70 -10.55 -0.39
N VAL A 102 25.79 -10.38 0.57
CA VAL A 102 26.08 -9.71 1.85
C VAL A 102 27.11 -10.49 2.67
N LYS A 103 27.04 -11.83 2.69
CA LYS A 103 27.98 -12.67 3.44
C LYS A 103 29.41 -12.55 2.91
N GLU A 104 29.59 -12.45 1.60
CA GLU A 104 30.88 -12.19 0.96
C GLU A 104 31.47 -10.84 1.41
N ARG A 105 30.59 -9.88 1.70
CA ARG A 105 30.91 -8.52 2.16
C ARG A 105 30.69 -8.28 3.66
N ARG A 106 30.67 -9.32 4.50
CA ARG A 106 30.29 -9.25 5.94
C ARG A 106 31.02 -8.21 6.81
N ARG A 107 32.15 -7.67 6.36
CA ARG A 107 32.88 -6.59 7.06
C ARG A 107 32.38 -5.19 6.71
N LYS A 108 31.66 -5.07 5.60
CA LYS A 108 31.21 -3.79 5.02
C LYS A 108 29.70 -3.69 4.87
N ALA A 109 28.98 -4.81 4.95
CA ALA A 109 27.52 -4.85 4.84
C ALA A 109 26.90 -5.87 5.82
N MET A 110 25.65 -5.60 6.18
CA MET A 110 24.81 -6.42 7.04
C MET A 110 23.40 -6.50 6.44
N LEU A 111 22.75 -7.64 6.60
CA LEU A 111 21.35 -7.85 6.22
C LEU A 111 20.53 -8.04 7.48
N ASP A 112 19.60 -7.12 7.71
CA ASP A 112 18.66 -7.14 8.82
C ASP A 112 17.28 -7.59 8.37
N HIS A 113 16.66 -8.41 9.21
CA HIS A 113 15.26 -8.79 9.10
C HIS A 113 14.44 -7.89 10.04
N LEU A 114 13.79 -6.87 9.47
CA LEU A 114 12.95 -5.95 10.22
C LEU A 114 11.62 -6.64 10.54
N GLN A 115 11.48 -7.09 11.79
CA GLN A 115 10.23 -7.58 12.34
C GLN A 115 9.42 -6.41 12.89
N HIS A 116 8.12 -6.39 12.62
CA HIS A 116 7.23 -5.35 13.11
C HIS A 116 6.72 -5.73 14.50
N SER A 117 6.85 -4.81 15.46
CA SER A 117 6.59 -5.04 16.89
C SER A 117 5.10 -5.09 17.27
N TRP A 118 4.19 -4.86 16.33
CA TRP A 118 2.75 -4.96 16.55
C TRP A 118 2.20 -6.29 16.05
N ASN A 119 1.12 -6.78 16.66
CA ASN A 119 0.37 -8.00 16.31
C ASN A 119 -0.20 -8.05 14.87
N ASN A 120 0.31 -7.24 13.95
CA ASN A 120 -0.16 -7.14 12.58
C ASN A 120 0.54 -8.20 11.72
N THR A 121 0.02 -9.42 11.78
CA THR A 121 0.48 -10.59 11.00
C THR A 121 0.41 -10.38 9.48
N GLY A 122 -0.24 -9.30 9.04
CA GLY A 122 -0.40 -8.88 7.65
C GLY A 122 0.80 -8.15 7.05
N ILE A 123 1.75 -7.65 7.87
CA ILE A 123 2.92 -6.92 7.35
C ILE A 123 4.04 -7.91 7.00
N PRO A 124 4.56 -7.95 5.76
CA PRO A 124 5.72 -8.78 5.41
C PRO A 124 6.98 -8.31 6.15
N THR A 125 7.86 -9.25 6.53
CA THR A 125 9.14 -8.91 7.16
C THR A 125 9.98 -8.05 6.21
N GLY A 126 10.49 -6.92 6.67
CA GLY A 126 11.41 -6.10 5.88
C GLY A 126 12.78 -6.75 5.73
N LEU A 127 13.37 -6.74 4.54
CA LEU A 127 14.77 -7.11 4.34
C LEU A 127 15.57 -5.84 4.07
N CYS A 128 16.40 -5.44 5.04
CA CYS A 128 17.15 -4.20 5.00
C CYS A 128 18.66 -4.50 4.89
N ILE A 129 19.32 -3.92 3.90
CA ILE A 129 20.77 -3.99 3.74
C ILE A 129 21.34 -2.69 4.26
N GLN A 130 22.19 -2.76 5.27
CA GLN A 130 22.98 -1.65 5.77
C GLN A 130 24.43 -1.85 5.32
N ALA A 131 25.07 -0.82 4.79
CA ALA A 131 26.44 -0.89 4.29
C ALA A 131 27.29 0.31 4.70
N MET A 132 28.61 0.22 4.58
CA MET A 132 29.53 1.32 4.86
C MET A 132 29.36 2.50 3.91
N ASP A 133 28.99 2.23 2.66
CA ASP A 133 28.75 3.21 1.62
C ASP A 133 27.68 2.70 0.64
N LYS A 134 27.20 3.60 -0.21
CA LYS A 134 26.15 3.33 -1.20
C LYS A 134 26.61 2.43 -2.34
N THR A 135 27.91 2.44 -2.67
CA THR A 135 28.45 1.64 -3.79
C THR A 135 28.33 0.15 -3.49
N ILE A 136 28.53 -0.24 -2.24
CA ILE A 136 28.32 -1.63 -1.79
C ILE A 136 26.86 -2.07 -1.96
N ILE A 137 25.90 -1.19 -1.69
CA ILE A 137 24.48 -1.49 -1.87
C ILE A 137 24.18 -1.75 -3.36
N GLN A 138 24.71 -0.90 -4.24
CA GLN A 138 24.58 -1.06 -5.69
C GLN A 138 25.18 -2.39 -6.16
N GLU A 139 26.41 -2.72 -5.74
CA GLU A 139 27.05 -4.00 -6.10
C GLU A 139 26.21 -5.22 -5.67
N ILE A 140 25.63 -5.18 -4.47
CA ILE A 140 24.76 -6.26 -3.97
C ILE A 140 23.49 -6.39 -4.84
N ALA A 141 22.92 -5.26 -5.29
CA ALA A 141 21.77 -5.24 -6.18
C ALA A 141 22.10 -5.86 -7.55
N ASP A 142 23.23 -5.44 -8.13
CA ASP A 142 23.70 -5.90 -9.44
C ASP A 142 23.97 -7.42 -9.44
N GLU A 143 24.61 -7.94 -8.39
CA GLU A 143 24.84 -9.39 -8.22
C GLU A 143 23.53 -10.19 -8.04
N ALA A 144 22.56 -9.60 -7.35
CA ALA A 144 21.23 -10.21 -7.20
C ALA A 144 20.42 -10.15 -8.51
N GLY A 145 20.74 -9.20 -9.40
CA GLY A 145 20.05 -8.92 -10.65
C GLY A 145 18.75 -8.15 -10.43
N ILE A 146 18.76 -7.17 -9.53
CA ILE A 146 17.61 -6.33 -9.18
C ILE A 146 17.97 -4.85 -9.29
N ASP A 147 16.96 -4.03 -9.54
CA ASP A 147 17.17 -2.59 -9.68
C ASP A 147 17.48 -1.96 -8.32
N CYS A 148 18.38 -0.98 -8.31
CA CYS A 148 18.66 -0.17 -7.14
C CYS A 148 18.97 1.25 -7.57
N ASP A 149 18.33 2.21 -6.91
CA ASP A 149 18.69 3.61 -7.05
C ASP A 149 19.30 4.12 -5.76
N VAL A 150 20.60 4.40 -5.82
CA VAL A 150 21.37 4.88 -4.68
C VAL A 150 21.52 6.41 -4.64
N THR A 151 20.96 7.13 -5.62
CA THR A 151 21.12 8.58 -5.72
C THR A 151 20.20 9.32 -4.76
N THR A 152 18.93 8.93 -4.73
CA THR A 152 17.89 9.64 -3.98
C THR A 152 17.07 8.64 -3.15
N PRO A 153 16.90 8.87 -1.84
CA PRO A 153 15.98 8.06 -1.04
C PRO A 153 14.57 8.04 -1.61
N ALA A 154 13.89 6.89 -1.54
CA ALA A 154 12.55 6.74 -2.11
C ALA A 154 11.54 7.72 -1.50
N ALA A 155 11.64 8.00 -0.20
CA ALA A 155 10.78 8.96 0.47
C ALA A 155 10.87 10.38 -0.14
N TRP A 156 12.04 10.77 -0.66
CA TRP A 156 12.25 12.10 -1.22
C TRP A 156 11.66 12.19 -2.63
N ARG A 157 11.78 11.11 -3.42
CA ARG A 157 11.09 11.00 -4.72
C ARG A 157 9.58 11.02 -4.57
N LEU A 158 9.07 10.28 -3.59
CA LEU A 158 7.64 10.29 -3.30
C LEU A 158 7.18 11.69 -2.89
N ALA A 159 7.94 12.40 -2.06
CA ALA A 159 7.62 13.77 -1.68
C ALA A 159 7.63 14.73 -2.88
N ASP A 160 8.62 14.62 -3.77
CA ASP A 160 8.76 15.46 -4.97
C ASP A 160 7.67 15.21 -6.02
N MET A 161 7.18 13.97 -6.12
CA MET A 161 6.10 13.58 -7.05
C MET A 161 4.70 13.74 -6.46
N SER A 162 4.57 13.98 -5.15
CA SER A 162 3.27 14.09 -4.50
C SER A 162 2.69 15.49 -4.65
N ALA A 163 1.41 15.57 -4.96
CA ALA A 163 0.68 16.83 -4.90
C ALA A 163 0.60 17.35 -3.45
N THR A 164 0.62 18.66 -3.29
CA THR A 164 0.27 19.34 -2.04
C THR A 164 -1.24 19.35 -1.83
N LEU A 165 -1.69 19.53 -0.59
CA LEU A 165 -3.13 19.66 -0.32
C LEU A 165 -3.76 20.87 -1.01
N ASP A 166 -3.00 21.95 -1.17
CA ASP A 166 -3.49 23.15 -1.85
C ASP A 166 -3.67 22.93 -3.35
N GLU A 167 -2.75 22.21 -4.00
CA GLU A 167 -2.89 21.80 -5.41
C GLU A 167 -4.11 20.91 -5.60
N VAL A 168 -4.27 19.89 -4.74
CA VAL A 168 -5.45 19.00 -4.78
C VAL A 168 -6.75 19.79 -4.61
N LYS A 169 -6.79 20.73 -3.65
CA LYS A 169 -7.96 21.62 -3.43
C LYS A 169 -8.24 22.51 -4.63
N TYR A 170 -7.21 23.03 -5.28
CA TYR A 170 -7.33 23.89 -6.46
C TYR A 170 -7.86 23.14 -7.68
N GLU A 171 -7.51 21.86 -7.83
CA GLU A 171 -7.98 21.00 -8.93
C GLU A 171 -9.42 20.48 -8.74
N LEU A 172 -10.06 20.69 -7.58
CA LEU A 172 -11.44 20.26 -7.34
C LEU A 172 -12.42 21.05 -8.20
N ASN A 173 -13.00 20.36 -9.18
CA ASN A 173 -14.06 20.90 -10.01
C ASN A 173 -15.42 20.70 -9.31
N PHE A 174 -15.87 21.73 -8.59
CA PHE A 174 -17.19 21.75 -7.97
C PHE A 174 -18.27 22.01 -9.00
N GLU A 175 -19.20 21.07 -9.10
CA GLU A 175 -20.35 21.16 -10.00
C GLU A 175 -21.63 21.05 -9.19
N LYS A 176 -22.66 21.78 -9.62
CA LYS A 176 -23.99 21.63 -9.05
C LYS A 176 -24.49 20.20 -9.31
N ARG A 177 -24.68 19.42 -8.23
CA ARG A 177 -25.06 18.02 -8.32
C ARG A 177 -26.25 17.73 -7.43
N VAL A 178 -27.17 16.92 -7.94
CA VAL A 178 -28.24 16.35 -7.12
C VAL A 178 -27.69 15.14 -6.40
N GLU A 179 -27.84 15.10 -5.08
CA GLU A 179 -27.38 13.97 -4.30
C GLU A 179 -28.09 12.67 -4.72
N PRO A 180 -27.36 11.59 -5.07
CA PRO A 180 -27.96 10.34 -5.49
C PRO A 180 -28.62 9.63 -4.31
N SER A 181 -29.70 8.89 -4.60
CA SER A 181 -30.40 8.06 -3.60
C SER A 181 -29.67 6.75 -3.25
N TRP A 182 -28.34 6.73 -3.33
CA TRP A 182 -27.51 5.55 -3.11
C TRP A 182 -27.21 5.38 -1.63
N ASN A 183 -26.84 4.16 -1.22
CA ASN A 183 -26.32 3.93 0.12
C ASN A 183 -25.06 4.78 0.32
N LYS A 184 -25.05 5.59 1.39
CA LYS A 184 -23.99 6.55 1.66
C LYS A 184 -23.45 6.44 3.09
N ARG A 185 -22.20 6.86 3.26
CA ARG A 185 -21.54 7.04 4.56
C ARG A 185 -20.81 8.37 4.56
N ALA A 186 -20.96 9.17 5.61
CA ALA A 186 -20.24 10.42 5.77
C ALA A 186 -18.94 10.18 6.56
N PHE A 187 -17.89 10.93 6.21
CA PHE A 187 -16.65 10.94 6.98
C PHE A 187 -16.82 11.77 8.25
N ILE A 188 -16.59 11.15 9.41
CA ILE A 188 -16.61 11.82 10.71
C ILE A 188 -15.18 12.23 11.06
N ILE A 189 -14.91 13.53 11.07
CA ILE A 189 -13.59 14.11 11.32
C ILE A 189 -13.05 13.70 12.69
N GLU A 190 -13.88 13.74 13.74
CA GLU A 190 -13.47 13.46 15.12
C GLU A 190 -13.06 11.99 15.33
N ARG A 191 -13.59 11.09 14.49
CA ARG A 191 -13.34 9.64 14.57
C ARG A 191 -12.45 9.13 13.45
N LEU A 192 -12.09 9.97 12.48
CA LEU A 192 -11.31 9.63 11.29
C LEU A 192 -11.86 8.41 10.52
N MET A 193 -13.19 8.26 10.46
CA MET A 193 -13.84 7.11 9.84
C MET A 193 -15.14 7.45 9.10
N PHE A 194 -15.49 6.62 8.12
CA PHE A 194 -16.79 6.71 7.44
C PHE A 194 -17.88 5.99 8.26
N SER A 195 -19.01 6.64 8.42
CA SER A 195 -20.15 6.15 9.21
C SER A 195 -21.47 6.37 8.47
N SER A 196 -22.41 5.43 8.62
CA SER A 196 -23.80 5.60 8.19
C SER A 196 -24.60 6.54 9.11
N TYR A 197 -24.10 6.77 10.33
CA TYR A 197 -24.64 7.76 11.24
C TYR A 197 -24.11 9.13 10.84
N THR A 198 -24.97 9.97 10.29
CA THR A 198 -24.70 11.38 10.00
C THR A 198 -24.95 12.21 11.25
N THR A 199 -23.95 12.97 11.68
CA THR A 199 -24.12 14.12 12.58
C THR A 199 -24.23 15.37 11.72
N GLU A 200 -25.09 16.31 12.13
CA GLU A 200 -25.54 17.47 11.34
C GLU A 200 -24.43 18.46 10.93
N ASP A 201 -24.66 19.10 9.78
CA ASP A 201 -24.22 20.43 9.31
C ASP A 201 -22.74 20.82 9.47
N SER A 202 -21.86 20.13 8.73
CA SER A 202 -20.65 20.79 8.23
C SER A 202 -20.92 21.33 6.82
N SER A 203 -20.58 22.61 6.57
CA SER A 203 -20.74 23.24 5.24
C SER A 203 -20.00 22.50 4.15
N GLN A 204 -18.94 21.78 4.52
CA GLN A 204 -18.21 20.87 3.66
C GLN A 204 -18.17 19.47 4.27
N CYS A 205 -18.57 18.44 3.53
CA CYS A 205 -18.52 17.06 4.01
C CYS A 205 -18.03 16.10 2.92
N LEU A 206 -17.19 15.14 3.33
CA LEU A 206 -16.77 14.03 2.47
C LEU A 206 -17.75 12.87 2.63
N VAL A 207 -18.34 12.43 1.53
CA VAL A 207 -19.34 11.36 1.52
C VAL A 207 -18.89 10.25 0.56
N GLU A 208 -18.95 9.01 1.05
CA GLU A 208 -18.77 7.80 0.26
C GLU A 208 -20.14 7.28 -0.19
N TYR A 209 -20.32 7.07 -1.48
CA TYR A 209 -21.49 6.46 -2.08
C TYR A 209 -21.16 5.11 -2.68
N ARG A 210 -22.07 4.13 -2.55
CA ARG A 210 -21.94 2.84 -3.22
C ARG A 210 -22.90 2.75 -4.39
N ASN A 211 -22.37 2.61 -5.61
CA ASN A 211 -23.18 2.37 -6.79
C ASN A 211 -24.01 1.08 -6.62
N PRO A 212 -25.35 1.11 -6.78
CA PRO A 212 -26.20 -0.03 -6.51
C PRO A 212 -25.99 -1.19 -7.49
N VAL A 213 -25.50 -0.92 -8.70
CA VAL A 213 -25.29 -1.91 -9.77
C VAL A 213 -23.87 -2.45 -9.71
N THR A 214 -22.86 -1.57 -9.86
CA THR A 214 -21.45 -2.00 -9.97
C THR A 214 -20.82 -2.30 -8.61
N LYS A 215 -21.45 -1.84 -7.52
CA LYS A 215 -20.93 -1.88 -6.15
C LYS A 215 -19.63 -1.07 -5.95
N GLN A 216 -19.20 -0.30 -6.95
CA GLN A 216 -18.07 0.62 -6.83
C GLN A 216 -18.36 1.73 -5.82
N LEU A 217 -17.30 2.18 -5.15
CA LEU A 217 -17.36 3.25 -4.17
C LEU A 217 -16.91 4.55 -4.83
N HIS A 218 -17.75 5.57 -4.75
CA HIS A 218 -17.46 6.93 -5.18
C HIS A 218 -17.31 7.82 -3.95
N HIS A 219 -16.39 8.78 -3.99
CA HIS A 219 -16.16 9.69 -2.87
C HIS A 219 -16.28 11.11 -3.36
N TRP A 220 -17.23 11.86 -2.81
CA TRP A 220 -17.49 13.24 -3.20
C TRP A 220 -17.34 14.16 -2.00
N ILE A 221 -16.77 15.34 -2.24
CA ILE A 221 -16.80 16.45 -1.29
C ILE A 221 -17.96 17.35 -1.68
N TRP A 222 -18.90 17.50 -0.75
CA TRP A 222 -20.01 18.43 -0.87
C TRP A 222 -19.66 19.78 -0.27
N ASN A 223 -20.11 20.85 -0.90
CA ASN A 223 -20.10 22.22 -0.40
C ASN A 223 -21.45 22.87 -0.75
N GLY A 224 -22.43 22.76 0.15
CA GLY A 224 -23.81 23.11 -0.15
C GLY A 224 -24.40 22.22 -1.26
N ASP A 225 -24.91 22.84 -2.33
CA ASP A 225 -25.50 22.16 -3.50
C ASP A 225 -24.45 21.69 -4.54
N ASP A 226 -23.19 22.08 -4.36
CA ASP A 226 -22.11 21.74 -5.27
C ASP A 226 -21.30 20.56 -4.71
N ALA A 227 -20.84 19.68 -5.61
CA ALA A 227 -19.97 18.57 -5.25
C ALA A 227 -18.83 18.38 -6.25
N ALA A 228 -17.68 17.96 -5.73
CA ALA A 228 -16.52 17.54 -6.51
C ALA A 228 -16.20 16.07 -6.21
N GLU A 229 -15.89 15.29 -7.24
CA GLU A 229 -15.38 13.93 -7.07
C GLU A 229 -13.92 13.96 -6.64
N ILE A 230 -13.54 13.11 -5.68
CA ILE A 230 -12.18 13.06 -5.17
C ILE A 230 -11.79 11.63 -4.83
N ASN A 231 -10.49 11.34 -4.83
CA ASN A 231 -9.98 10.10 -4.24
C ASN A 231 -10.29 10.05 -2.73
N ARG A 232 -10.62 8.86 -2.21
CA ARG A 232 -10.92 8.62 -0.79
C ARG A 232 -9.90 9.22 0.17
N ASP A 233 -8.62 8.94 -0.05
CA ASP A 233 -7.58 9.28 0.91
C ASP A 233 -7.25 10.78 0.84
N TRP A 234 -7.18 11.37 -0.36
CA TRP A 234 -7.10 12.84 -0.53
C TRP A 234 -8.31 13.57 0.06
N GLY A 235 -9.51 13.02 -0.11
CA GLY A 235 -10.74 13.55 0.48
C GLY A 235 -10.66 13.68 1.98
N ARG A 236 -10.11 12.67 2.66
CA ARG A 236 -9.92 12.70 4.11
C ARG A 236 -9.02 13.84 4.54
N TYR A 237 -7.86 14.01 3.90
CA TYR A 237 -6.94 15.09 4.24
C TYR A 237 -7.48 16.48 3.87
N THR A 238 -8.37 16.58 2.89
CA THR A 238 -8.95 17.85 2.44
C THR A 238 -9.92 18.45 3.47
N VAL A 239 -10.64 17.59 4.21
CA VAL A 239 -11.67 17.99 5.18
C VAL A 239 -11.17 18.04 6.63
N LEU A 240 -9.90 17.70 6.87
CA LEU A 240 -9.22 17.84 8.16
C LEU A 240 -8.57 19.22 8.29
#